data_AF-A0A3N5R0H1-F1
#
_entry.id   AF-A0A3N5R0H1-F1
#
_cell.length_a   1.000
_cell.length_b   1.000
_cell.length_c   1.000
_cell.angle_alpha   90.00
_cell.angle_beta   90.00
_cell.angle_gamma   90.00
#
_symmetry.space_group_name_H-M   'P 1'
#
loop_
_entity.id
_entity.type
_entity.pdbx_description
1 polymer ?
#
loop_
_entity_poly.entity_id
_entity_poly.type
_entity_poly.pdbx_seq_one_letter_code
_entity_poly.pdbx_strand_id
1 'polypeptide(L)'
;MSATRRYPRVGLLAVLVCGSLWAGVGFAVGAITPEQKKQIEEITKELKKVPGLVTRKEVDDAEKLLSDSEQKLEAIGKEAGEGDNKQIKALLRQIEQLRSKLSKRT
;
A
#
# COMPACT_ATOMS: atom_id res chain seq x y z
N MET A 1 -3.61 25.58 -42.79
CA MET A 1 -2.25 25.60 -42.18
C MET A 1 -2.43 25.77 -40.68
N SER A 2 -1.55 25.12 -39.89
CA SER A 2 -1.55 24.94 -38.40
C SER A 2 -2.27 23.65 -37.95
N ALA A 3 -1.73 22.76 -37.12
CA ALA A 3 -0.42 22.68 -36.46
C ALA A 3 -0.11 21.23 -36.00
N THR A 4 1.19 20.93 -35.96
CA THR A 4 1.99 19.93 -35.20
C THR A 4 1.34 19.33 -33.93
N ARG A 5 1.60 18.10 -33.44
CA ARG A 5 2.88 17.41 -33.20
C ARG A 5 2.70 15.88 -33.08
N ARG A 6 3.68 15.14 -33.61
CA ARG A 6 4.03 13.77 -33.21
C ARG A 6 4.59 13.77 -31.79
N TYR A 7 4.26 12.74 -31.00
CA TYR A 7 5.18 12.22 -29.97
C TYR A 7 5.31 10.70 -30.13
N PRO A 8 6.50 10.20 -30.52
CA PRO A 8 6.96 8.85 -30.23
C PRO A 8 7.67 8.82 -28.85
N ARG A 9 8.06 7.61 -28.38
CA ARG A 9 8.84 7.24 -27.15
C ARG A 9 7.93 6.68 -26.05
N VAL A 10 7.86 5.38 -25.77
CA VAL A 10 8.94 4.50 -25.27
C VAL A 10 9.86 5.23 -24.29
N GLY A 11 9.43 5.31 -23.03
CA GLY A 11 10.26 5.65 -21.87
C GLY A 11 9.70 4.82 -20.71
N LEU A 12 10.27 3.64 -20.43
CA LEU A 12 11.43 3.46 -19.55
C LEU A 12 11.14 4.01 -18.15
N LEU A 13 10.62 3.15 -17.27
CA LEU A 13 10.84 3.21 -15.83
C LEU A 13 10.66 1.79 -15.25
N ALA A 14 11.56 0.90 -15.66
CA ALA A 14 11.93 -0.27 -14.90
C ALA A 14 13.17 0.11 -14.07
N VAL A 15 12.97 0.47 -12.81
CA VAL A 15 14.01 0.41 -11.77
C VAL A 15 13.36 -0.23 -10.56
N LEU A 16 13.33 -1.56 -10.61
CA LEU A 16 12.94 -2.45 -9.53
C LEU A 16 14.17 -3.32 -9.28
N VAL A 17 15.18 -2.78 -8.58
CA VAL A 17 16.37 -3.51 -8.14
C VAL A 17 16.90 -2.93 -6.83
N CYS A 18 17.28 -3.84 -5.94
CA CYS A 18 17.99 -3.69 -4.65
C CYS A 18 17.11 -3.19 -3.49
N GLY A 19 16.52 -4.05 -2.64
CA GLY A 19 17.02 -5.37 -2.27
C GLY A 19 18.36 -5.27 -1.54
N SER A 20 18.47 -4.40 -0.53
CA SER A 20 19.58 -4.34 0.43
C SER A 20 19.22 -3.39 1.58
N LEU A 21 18.47 -3.87 2.57
CA LEU A 21 18.60 -3.36 3.95
C LEU A 21 18.04 -4.39 4.94
N TRP A 22 18.58 -5.61 4.87
CA TRP A 22 18.60 -6.52 6.02
C TRP A 22 19.82 -6.15 6.86
N ALA A 23 19.63 -5.21 7.78
CA ALA A 23 20.49 -4.94 8.93
C ALA A 23 19.55 -4.30 9.95
N GLY A 24 18.98 -5.04 10.89
CA GLY A 24 19.70 -5.75 11.93
C GLY A 24 19.70 -4.87 13.18
N VAL A 25 19.22 -5.44 14.29
CA VAL A 25 19.26 -4.95 15.69
C VAL A 25 18.03 -4.19 16.18
N GLY A 26 17.29 -4.85 17.07
CA GLY A 26 16.47 -4.19 18.08
C GLY A 26 15.30 -5.03 18.58
N PHE A 27 15.54 -5.99 19.47
CA PHE A 27 14.50 -6.51 20.36
C PHE A 27 13.98 -5.35 21.22
N ALA A 28 12.96 -4.65 20.74
CA ALA A 28 12.16 -3.71 21.53
C ALA A 28 10.76 -4.28 21.57
N VAL A 29 10.48 -5.00 22.66
CA VAL A 29 9.14 -5.46 23.00
C VAL A 29 8.24 -4.25 23.17
N GLY A 30 7.24 -4.10 22.29
CA GLY A 30 5.93 -3.56 22.67
C GLY A 30 5.56 -2.14 22.28
N ALA A 31 6.19 -1.51 21.29
CA ALA A 31 5.67 -0.24 20.77
C ALA A 31 6.01 -0.03 19.29
N ILE A 32 4.98 0.24 18.48
CA ILE A 32 5.15 0.75 17.10
C ILE A 32 6.11 1.94 17.11
N THR A 33 7.22 1.82 16.38
CA THR A 33 8.25 2.85 16.24
C THR A 33 7.71 4.07 15.47
N PRO A 34 8.29 5.27 15.63
CA PRO A 34 7.86 6.43 14.85
C PRO A 34 7.99 6.22 13.33
N GLU A 35 8.97 5.44 12.87
CA GLU A 35 9.10 5.00 11.48
C GLU A 35 7.92 4.15 11.04
N GLN A 36 7.54 3.14 11.84
CA GLN A 36 6.39 2.29 11.55
C GLN A 36 5.07 3.09 11.57
N LYS A 37 4.93 4.09 12.45
CA LYS A 37 3.78 5.01 12.42
C LYS A 37 3.69 5.78 11.11
N LYS A 38 4.82 6.28 10.60
CA LYS A 38 4.86 6.94 9.29
C LYS A 38 4.44 6.00 8.17
N GLN A 39 4.91 4.75 8.20
CA GLN A 39 4.50 3.73 7.23
C GLN A 39 2.99 3.45 7.31
N ILE A 40 2.43 3.33 8.51
CA ILE A 40 0.99 3.15 8.73
C ILE A 40 0.19 4.35 8.20
N GLU A 41 0.66 5.57 8.42
CA GLU A 41 0.02 6.77 7.87
C GLU A 41 0.08 6.82 6.34
N GLU A 42 1.19 6.39 5.75
CA GLU A 42 1.35 6.29 4.30
C GLU A 42 0.38 5.27 3.71
N ILE A 43 0.30 4.08 4.31
CA ILE A 43 -0.68 3.04 3.94
C ILE A 43 -2.10 3.58 4.07
N THR A 44 -2.41 4.31 5.14
CA THR A 44 -3.73 4.95 5.32
C THR A 44 -4.05 5.93 4.18
N LYS A 45 -3.07 6.70 3.69
CA LYS A 45 -3.25 7.61 2.56
C LYS A 45 -3.43 6.83 1.25
N GLU A 46 -2.73 5.72 1.06
CA GLU A 46 -2.90 4.84 -0.10
C GLU A 46 -4.30 4.22 -0.13
N LEU A 47 -4.78 3.70 1.00
CA LEU A 47 -6.12 3.12 1.11
C LEU A 47 -7.25 4.11 0.78
N LYS A 48 -7.05 5.41 1.08
CA LYS A 48 -7.99 6.46 0.68
C LYS A 48 -8.11 6.67 -0.83
N LYS A 49 -7.12 6.22 -1.62
CA LYS A 49 -7.16 6.28 -3.09
C LYS A 49 -7.98 5.15 -3.70
N VAL A 50 -8.14 4.02 -3.00
CA VAL A 50 -8.84 2.82 -3.49
C VAL A 50 -10.26 3.10 -3.98
N PRO A 51 -11.12 3.85 -3.26
CA PRO A 51 -12.45 4.21 -3.79
C PRO A 51 -12.40 5.00 -5.10
N GLY A 52 -11.36 5.82 -5.29
CA GLY A 52 -11.11 6.55 -6.53
C GLY A 52 -10.76 5.62 -7.69
N LEU A 53 -9.86 4.66 -7.46
CA LEU A 53 -9.48 3.63 -8.44
C LEU A 53 -10.69 2.78 -8.85
N VAL A 54 -11.50 2.35 -7.88
CA VAL A 54 -12.75 1.60 -8.11
C VAL A 54 -13.74 2.42 -8.96
N THR A 55 -13.86 3.72 -8.70
CA THR A 55 -14.74 4.61 -9.48
C THR A 55 -14.24 4.77 -10.92
N ARG A 56 -12.91 4.74 -11.12
CA ARG A 56 -12.25 4.78 -12.42
C ARG A 56 -12.23 3.44 -13.15
N LYS A 57 -12.79 2.38 -12.55
CA LYS A 57 -12.74 0.99 -13.04
C LYS A 57 -11.32 0.42 -13.15
N GLU A 58 -10.37 1.00 -12.42
CA GLU A 58 -8.99 0.50 -12.27
C GLU A 58 -8.99 -0.57 -11.16
N VAL A 59 -9.71 -1.67 -11.40
CA VAL A 59 -9.99 -2.72 -10.41
C VAL A 59 -8.72 -3.49 -10.06
N ASP A 60 -7.90 -3.86 -11.05
CA ASP A 60 -6.63 -4.57 -10.83
C ASP A 60 -5.65 -3.75 -9.99
N ASP A 61 -5.57 -2.44 -10.22
CA ASP A 61 -4.69 -1.55 -9.48
C ASP A 61 -5.17 -1.35 -8.03
N ALA A 62 -6.50 -1.32 -7.84
CA ALA A 62 -7.10 -1.29 -6.51
C ALA A 62 -6.83 -2.60 -5.74
N GLU A 63 -6.93 -3.77 -6.37
CA GLU A 63 -6.62 -5.06 -5.74
C GLU A 63 -5.15 -5.21 -5.37
N LYS A 64 -4.24 -4.77 -6.25
CA LYS A 64 -2.80 -4.74 -5.95
C LYS A 64 -2.51 -3.84 -4.77
N LEU A 65 -3.04 -2.62 -4.76
CA LEU A 65 -2.83 -1.66 -3.67
C LEU A 65 -3.35 -2.21 -2.33
N LEU A 66 -4.53 -2.85 -2.33
CA LEU A 66 -5.08 -3.49 -1.13
C LEU A 66 -4.21 -4.63 -0.62
N SER A 67 -3.68 -5.46 -1.53
CA SER A 67 -2.83 -6.61 -1.18
C SER A 67 -1.45 -6.18 -0.69
N ASP A 68 -0.84 -5.19 -1.35
CA ASP A 68 0.44 -4.61 -0.92
C ASP A 68 0.30 -3.94 0.45
N SER A 69 -0.79 -3.22 0.67
CA SER A 69 -1.09 -2.56 1.95
C SER A 69 -1.29 -3.58 3.08
N GLU A 70 -2.00 -4.67 2.81
CA GLU A 70 -2.22 -5.76 3.77
C GLU A 70 -0.89 -6.41 4.18
N GLN A 71 -0.06 -6.78 3.20
CA GLN A 71 1.25 -7.37 3.48
C GLN A 71 2.16 -6.44 4.29
N LYS A 72 2.20 -5.15 3.96
CA LYS A 72 2.96 -4.15 4.73
C LYS A 72 2.46 -4.02 6.17
N LEU A 73 1.13 -3.96 6.37
CA LEU A 73 0.54 -3.87 7.71
C LEU A 73 0.83 -5.10 8.55
N GLU A 74 0.75 -6.30 7.97
CA GLU A 74 1.11 -7.54 8.65
C GLU A 74 2.60 -7.59 9.01
N ALA A 75 3.47 -7.16 8.10
CA ALA A 75 4.91 -7.09 8.36
C ALA A 75 5.21 -6.13 9.52
N ILE A 76 4.63 -4.93 9.51
CA ILE A 76 4.78 -3.95 10.61
C ILE A 76 4.28 -4.52 11.93
N GLY A 77 3.13 -5.20 11.93
CA GLY A 77 2.59 -5.84 13.13
C GLY A 77 3.49 -6.95 13.68
N LYS A 78 4.07 -7.78 12.79
CA LYS A 78 5.00 -8.85 13.15
C LYS A 78 6.33 -8.28 13.68
N GLU A 79 6.88 -7.26 13.03
CA GLU A 79 8.13 -6.60 13.42
C GLU A 79 8.01 -5.84 14.75
N ALA A 80 6.88 -5.16 14.98
CA ALA A 80 6.63 -4.44 16.22
C ALA A 80 6.33 -5.37 17.42
N GLY A 81 6.08 -6.66 17.17
CA GLY A 81 5.49 -7.56 18.17
C GLY A 81 4.08 -7.14 18.61
N GLU A 82 3.48 -6.18 17.90
CA GLU A 82 2.15 -5.60 18.16
C GLU A 82 1.20 -5.94 17.00
N GLY A 83 1.17 -7.20 16.56
CA GLY A 83 0.15 -7.68 15.62
C GLY A 83 -1.28 -7.44 16.11
N ASP A 84 -1.44 -7.23 17.43
CA ASP A 84 -2.71 -6.87 18.07
C ASP A 84 -2.98 -5.35 18.14
N ASN A 85 -2.14 -4.51 17.52
CA ASN A 85 -2.32 -3.07 17.59
C ASN A 85 -3.69 -2.68 16.99
N LYS A 86 -4.47 -1.91 17.76
CA LYS A 86 -5.82 -1.47 17.37
C LYS A 86 -5.84 -0.74 16.03
N GLN A 87 -4.79 0.03 15.73
CA GLN A 87 -4.69 0.76 14.46
C GLN A 87 -4.47 -0.19 13.28
N ILE A 88 -3.55 -1.15 13.42
CA ILE A 88 -3.28 -2.17 12.39
C ILE A 88 -4.55 -3.00 12.14
N LYS A 89 -5.21 -3.49 13.19
CA LYS A 89 -6.48 -4.24 13.08
C LYS A 89 -7.59 -3.42 12.42
N ALA A 90 -7.70 -2.13 12.75
CA ALA A 90 -8.70 -1.26 12.13
C ALA A 90 -8.45 -1.10 10.63
N LEU A 91 -7.18 -0.95 10.21
CA LEU A 91 -6.81 -0.82 8.81
C LEU A 91 -6.98 -2.13 8.03
N LEU A 92 -6.63 -3.28 8.61
CA LEU A 92 -6.89 -4.59 8.02
C LEU A 92 -8.39 -4.81 7.80
N ARG A 93 -9.24 -4.48 8.78
CA ARG A 93 -10.69 -4.49 8.58
C ARG A 93 -11.17 -3.55 7.47
N GLN A 94 -10.55 -2.38 7.33
CA GLN A 94 -10.89 -1.47 6.22
C GLN A 94 -10.54 -2.09 4.87
N ILE A 95 -9.39 -2.77 4.77
CA ILE A 95 -8.97 -3.49 3.55
C ILE A 95 -9.99 -4.58 3.21
N GLU A 96 -10.41 -5.39 4.18
CA GLU A 96 -11.45 -6.41 3.95
C GLU A 96 -12.77 -5.80 3.47
N GLN A 97 -13.21 -4.70 4.09
CA GLN A 97 -14.42 -3.99 3.67
C GLN A 97 -14.29 -3.41 2.25
N LEU A 98 -13.13 -2.89 1.90
CA LEU A 98 -12.85 -2.38 0.55
C LEU A 98 -12.84 -3.52 -0.46
N ARG A 99 -12.22 -4.66 -0.16
CA ARG A 99 -12.28 -5.88 -0.99
C ARG A 99 -13.71 -6.37 -1.19
N SER A 100 -14.51 -6.43 -0.11
CA SER A 100 -15.93 -6.82 -0.21
C SER A 100 -16.71 -5.85 -1.11
N LYS A 101 -16.46 -4.54 -1.00
CA LYS A 101 -17.08 -3.54 -1.89
C LYS A 101 -16.62 -3.67 -3.34
N LEU A 102 -15.36 -4.05 -3.55
CA LEU A 102 -14.77 -4.28 -4.86
C LEU A 102 -15.46 -5.48 -5.53
N SER A 103 -15.55 -6.61 -4.83
CA SER A 103 -16.22 -7.84 -5.30
C SER A 103 -17.72 -7.69 -5.59
N LYS A 104 -18.37 -6.66 -5.04
CA LYS A 104 -19.78 -6.33 -5.33
C LYS A 104 -19.94 -5.43 -6.56
N ARG A 105 -18.84 -4.86 -7.07
CA ARG A 105 -18.82 -3.92 -8.20
C ARG A 105 -18.18 -4.52 -9.46
N THR A 106 -17.33 -5.53 -9.31
CA THR A 106 -16.95 -6.46 -10.38
C THR A 106 -18.07 -7.46 -10.63
#